data_AF-A0A9C7FK98-F1
#
_entry.id   AF-A0A9C7FK98-F1
#
_cell.length_a   1.000
_cell.length_b   1.000
_cell.length_c   1.000
_cell.angle_alpha   90.00
_cell.angle_beta   90.00
_cell.angle_gamma   90.00
#
_symmetry.space_group_name_H-M   'P 1'
#
loop_
_entity.id
_entity.type
_entity.pdbx_description
1 polymer ?
#
loop_
_entity_poly.entity_id
_entity_poly.type
_entity_poly.pdbx_seq_one_letter_code
_entity_poly.pdbx_strand_id
1 'polypeptide(L)' 'MTNKFVEEAPYHPGYEDAGFKGVASPLAAEIDRFRKSNSRYLGFADVIVDFCVSDQNKLQHAK' A
#
# COMPACT_ATOMS: atom_id res chain seq x y z
N MET A 1 -8.40 55.43 -10.42
CA MET A 1 -7.64 54.84 -11.55
C MET A 1 -7.79 53.33 -11.47
N THR A 2 -8.83 52.78 -12.09
CA THR A 2 -9.04 51.32 -12.16
C THR A 2 -8.45 50.85 -13.48
N ASN A 3 -7.31 50.15 -13.39
CA ASN A 3 -6.56 49.63 -14.53
C ASN A 3 -7.45 48.64 -15.32
N LYS A 4 -7.79 48.99 -16.57
CA LYS A 4 -8.65 48.19 -17.47
C LYS A 4 -7.95 46.94 -18.04
N PHE A 5 -6.70 46.68 -17.69
CA PHE A 5 -5.90 45.56 -18.21
C PHE A 5 -5.72 44.41 -17.22
N VAL A 6 -6.42 44.42 -16.09
CA VAL A 6 -6.43 43.30 -15.13
C VAL A 6 -7.87 42.83 -14.97
N GLU A 7 -8.39 42.20 -16.02
CA GLU A 7 -9.60 41.38 -15.89
C GLU A 7 -9.14 40.08 -15.22
N GLU A 8 -9.50 39.88 -13.96
CA GLU A 8 -9.21 38.62 -13.28
C GLU A 8 -9.87 37.49 -14.07
N ALA A 9 -9.09 36.49 -14.46
CA ALA A 9 -9.60 35.34 -15.19
C ALA A 9 -10.79 34.73 -14.41
N PRO A 10 -11.91 34.38 -15.07
CA PRO A 10 -13.07 33.85 -14.38
C PRO A 10 -12.70 32.69 -13.46
N TYR A 11 -13.12 32.77 -12.19
CA TYR A 11 -12.97 31.67 -11.24
C TYR A 11 -13.59 30.41 -11.87
N HIS A 12 -12.80 29.34 -11.98
CA HIS A 12 -13.23 28.06 -12.52
C HIS A 12 -13.48 27.07 -11.37
N PRO A 13 -14.67 27.08 -10.74
CA PRO A 13 -15.02 26.10 -9.73
C PRO A 13 -14.98 24.70 -10.36
N GLY A 14 -14.02 23.89 -9.93
CA GLY A 14 -13.83 22.52 -10.40
C GLY A 14 -12.44 22.19 -10.97
N TYR A 15 -11.55 23.17 -11.17
CA TYR A 15 -10.18 22.88 -11.61
C TYR A 15 -9.25 22.45 -10.45
N GLU A 16 -9.62 22.78 -9.21
CA GLU A 16 -8.82 22.46 -8.01
C GLU A 16 -8.98 20.98 -7.59
N ASP A 17 -10.11 20.35 -7.95
CA ASP A 17 -10.45 18.97 -7.56
C ASP A 17 -10.34 17.95 -8.70
N ALA A 18 -10.01 18.40 -9.92
CA ALA A 18 -9.82 17.52 -11.09
C ALA A 18 -8.48 16.76 -11.08
N GLY A 19 -7.71 16.87 -10.00
CA GLY A 19 -6.46 16.12 -9.79
C GLY A 19 -6.69 14.81 -9.02
N PHE A 20 -6.86 13.71 -9.75
CA PHE A 20 -6.39 12.38 -9.33
C PHE A 20 -7.13 11.68 -8.16
N LYS A 21 -8.47 11.70 -8.12
CA LYS A 21 -9.24 10.89 -7.14
C LYS A 21 -9.31 9.37 -7.44
N GLY A 22 -8.65 8.88 -8.49
CA GLY A 22 -8.83 7.51 -8.98
C GLY A 22 -7.56 6.70 -9.23
N VAL A 23 -6.38 7.28 -9.06
CA VAL A 23 -5.13 6.59 -9.37
C VAL A 23 -4.30 6.54 -8.09
N ALA A 24 -3.94 5.33 -7.66
CA ALA A 24 -2.98 5.18 -6.57
C ALA A 24 -1.67 5.84 -6.99
N SER A 25 -1.05 6.63 -6.11
CA SER A 25 0.26 7.20 -6.44
C SER A 25 1.23 6.07 -6.83
N PRO A 26 2.17 6.30 -7.76
CA PRO A 26 3.15 5.28 -8.14
C PRO A 26 3.86 4.66 -6.92
N LEU A 27 4.11 5.48 -5.89
CA LEU A 27 4.66 5.08 -4.61
C LEU A 27 3.72 4.13 -3.84
N ALA A 28 2.41 4.43 -3.79
CA ALA A 28 1.43 3.54 -3.15
C ALA A 28 1.35 2.19 -3.86
N ALA A 29 1.41 2.16 -5.19
CA ALA A 29 1.42 0.92 -5.98
C ALA A 29 2.71 0.11 -5.79
N GLU A 30 3.85 0.77 -5.59
CA GLU A 30 5.10 0.12 -5.25
C GLU A 30 5.06 -0.50 -3.84
N ILE A 31 4.58 0.24 -2.83
CA ILE A 31 4.40 -0.26 -1.47
C ILE A 31 3.49 -1.50 -1.44
N ASP A 32 2.39 -1.48 -2.20
CA ASP A 32 1.45 -2.62 -2.25
C ASP A 32 2.10 -3.88 -2.83
N ARG A 33 2.94 -3.71 -3.88
CA ARG A 33 3.72 -4.82 -4.45
C ARG A 33 4.71 -5.41 -3.45
N PHE A 34 5.41 -4.57 -2.69
CA PHE A 34 6.31 -5.04 -1.63
C PHE A 34 5.56 -5.79 -0.54
N ARG A 35 4.40 -5.29 -0.10
CA ARG A 35 3.55 -5.97 0.90
C ARG A 35 3.10 -7.34 0.43
N LYS A 36 2.64 -7.46 -0.82
CA LYS A 36 2.22 -8.72 -1.43
C LYS A 36 3.38 -9.72 -1.61
N SER A 37 4.59 -9.22 -1.89
CA SER A 37 5.79 -10.07 -1.93
C SER A 37 6.14 -10.58 -0.52
N ASN A 38 6.15 -9.69 0.46
CA ASN A 38 6.50 -10.02 1.85
C ASN A 38 5.49 -10.98 2.50
N SER A 39 4.20 -10.90 2.17
CA SER A 39 3.20 -11.84 2.71
C SER A 39 3.51 -13.29 2.35
N ARG A 40 4.12 -13.54 1.19
CA ARG A 40 4.54 -14.90 0.79
C ARG A 40 5.69 -15.42 1.66
N TYR A 41 6.67 -14.56 1.96
CA TYR A 41 7.80 -14.93 2.80
C TYR A 41 7.36 -15.19 4.24
N LEU A 42 6.45 -14.38 4.76
CA LEU A 42 5.87 -14.56 6.10
C LEU A 42 5.08 -15.88 6.20
N GLY A 43 4.23 -16.19 5.21
CA GLY A 43 3.49 -17.46 5.21
C GLY A 43 4.39 -18.70 5.13
N PHE A 44 5.55 -18.62 4.46
CA PHE A 44 6.51 -19.72 4.47
C PHE A 44 7.21 -19.88 5.83
N ALA A 45 7.48 -18.77 6.53
CA ALA A 45 8.02 -18.81 7.88
C ALA A 45 7.07 -19.54 8.85
N ASP A 46 5.77 -19.28 8.75
CA ASP A 46 4.75 -19.97 9.56
C ASP A 46 4.79 -21.49 9.35
N VAL A 47 4.89 -21.95 8.09
CA VAL A 47 4.99 -23.39 7.77
C VAL A 47 6.24 -24.03 8.38
N ILE A 48 7.39 -23.33 8.37
CA ILE A 48 8.61 -23.83 9.02
C ILE A 48 8.41 -23.96 10.52
N VAL A 49 7.83 -22.94 11.16
CA VAL A 49 7.57 -22.96 12.60
C VAL A 49 6.62 -24.10 12.96
N ASP A 50 5.53 -24.26 12.21
CA ASP A 50 4.57 -25.35 12.41
C ASP A 50 5.23 -26.73 12.25
N PHE A 51 6.12 -26.89 11.28
CA PHE A 51 6.90 -28.11 11.11
C PHE A 51 7.80 -28.39 12.33
N CYS A 52 8.57 -27.40 12.78
CA CYS A 52 9.45 -27.53 13.94
C CYS A 52 8.69 -27.85 15.22
N VAL A 53 7.56 -27.19 15.47
CA VAL A 53 6.69 -27.46 16.63
C VAL A 53 6.11 -28.88 16.55
N SER A 54 5.64 -29.30 15.37
CA SER A 54 5.10 -30.63 15.16
C SER A 54 6.14 -31.73 15.39
N ASP A 55 7.37 -31.51 14.96
CA ASP A 55 8.47 -32.45 15.16
C ASP A 55 8.87 -32.56 16.64
N GLN A 56 8.97 -31.42 17.34
CA GLN A 56 9.20 -31.39 18.78
C GLN A 56 8.12 -32.14 19.56
N ASN A 57 6.84 -31.94 19.25
CA ASN A 57 5.74 -32.61 19.94
C ASN A 57 5.79 -34.14 19.77
N LYS A 58 6.17 -34.63 18.58
CA LYS A 58 6.37 -36.07 18.33
C LYS A 58 7.50 -36.64 19.18
N LEU A 59 8.61 -35.91 19.30
CA LEU A 59 9.75 -36.33 20.12
C LEU A 59 9.44 -36.37 21.62
N GLN A 60 8.56 -35.50 22.12
CA GLN A 60 8.15 -35.49 23.54
C GLN A 60 7.21 -36.65 23.89
N HIS A 61 6.35 -37.08 22.96
CA HIS A 61 5.45 -38.23 23.17
C HIS A 61 6.12 -39.61 23.00
N ALA A 62 7.31 -39.66 22.40
CA ALA A 62 8.08 -40.88 22.21
C ALA A 62 9.02 -41.22 23.38
N LYS A 63 9.05 -40.40 24.43
CA LYS A 63 9.82 -40.61 25.68
C LYS A 63 8.89 -41.01 26.82
#